data_AF-A0A955CTM5-F1
#
_entry.id   AF-A0A955CTM5-F1
#
_cell.length_a   1.000
_cell.length_b   1.000
_cell.length_c   1.000
_cell.angle_alpha   90.00
_cell.angle_beta   90.00
_cell.angle_gamma   90.00
#
_symmetry.space_group_name_H-M   'P 1'
#
loop_
_entity.id
_entity.type
_entity.pdbx_description
1 polymer ?
#
loop_
_entity_poly.entity_id
_entity_poly.type
_entity_poly.pdbx_seq_one_letter_code
_entity_poly.pdbx_strand_id
1 'polypeptide(L)'
;MSTTTKPGVSKYIPEPQDRVVRAPRGTEKTCKTWQAEAALRMLMNNLDPEVAEHPESLIVYGGRGQAARSWAAFDAIVETLQRLEPDQTLLVQSGKPVGVVQTTTDSPRV
;
A
#
# COMPACT_ATOMS: atom_id res chain seq x y z
N MET A 1 -34.31 -6.77 -9.18
CA MET A 1 -33.70 -5.49 -9.61
C MET A 1 -32.26 -5.79 -9.99
N SER A 2 -32.01 -5.84 -11.30
CA SER A 2 -30.75 -6.27 -11.90
C SER A 2 -29.71 -5.16 -11.74
N THR A 3 -28.62 -5.42 -11.02
CA THR A 3 -27.47 -4.51 -10.98
C THR A 3 -26.62 -4.77 -12.22
N THR A 4 -26.78 -3.91 -13.21
CA THR A 4 -25.96 -3.86 -14.42
C THR A 4 -24.52 -3.51 -14.05
N THR A 5 -23.65 -4.52 -13.98
CA THR A 5 -22.20 -4.35 -13.97
C THR A 5 -21.79 -3.66 -15.28
N LYS A 6 -21.12 -2.50 -15.19
CA LYS A 6 -20.54 -1.83 -16.36
C LYS A 6 -19.56 -2.79 -17.05
N PRO A 7 -19.65 -2.99 -18.38
CA PRO A 7 -18.73 -3.86 -19.09
C PRO A 7 -17.35 -3.17 -19.16
N GLY A 8 -16.32 -3.79 -18.59
CA GLY A 8 -14.92 -3.44 -18.90
C GLY A 8 -13.92 -3.42 -17.74
N VAL A 9 -14.34 -3.32 -16.48
CA VAL A 9 -13.39 -3.31 -15.35
C VAL A 9 -13.16 -4.73 -14.89
N SER A 10 -11.91 -5.22 -15.05
CA SER A 10 -11.51 -6.55 -14.60
C SER A 10 -11.83 -6.73 -13.11
N LYS A 11 -12.34 -7.90 -12.70
CA LYS A 11 -12.63 -8.25 -11.28
C LYS A 11 -11.43 -8.13 -10.33
N TYR A 12 -10.24 -7.84 -10.86
CA TYR A 12 -8.98 -7.69 -10.15
C TYR A 12 -8.54 -6.23 -10.01
N ILE A 13 -9.27 -5.27 -10.58
CA ILE A 13 -8.99 -3.84 -10.42
C ILE A 13 -9.85 -3.31 -9.27
N PRO A 14 -9.24 -2.71 -8.24
CA PRO A 14 -9.97 -2.05 -7.15
C PRO A 14 -10.94 -0.99 -7.68
N GLU A 15 -12.09 -0.87 -7.02
CA GLU A 15 -13.01 0.25 -7.25
C GLU A 15 -12.25 1.58 -7.06
N PRO A 16 -12.31 2.49 -8.05
CA PRO A 16 -11.65 3.78 -7.95
C PRO A 16 -12.10 4.57 -6.72
N GLN A 17 -11.17 5.24 -6.04
CA GLN A 17 -11.50 6.22 -5.00
C GLN A 17 -10.86 7.57 -5.31
N ASP A 18 -11.63 8.63 -5.09
CA ASP A 18 -11.14 10.01 -5.22
C ASP A 18 -10.30 10.37 -3.97
N ARG A 19 -9.07 9.88 -3.97
CA ARG A 19 -8.09 10.08 -2.90
C ARG A 19 -6.73 10.37 -3.51
N VAL A 20 -6.14 11.47 -3.06
CA VAL A 20 -4.75 11.81 -3.40
C VAL A 20 -3.82 11.21 -2.35
N VAL A 21 -2.94 10.31 -2.77
CA VAL A 21 -1.89 9.73 -1.94
C VAL A 21 -0.57 10.39 -2.31
N ARG A 22 0.23 10.82 -1.32
CA ARG A 22 1.60 11.30 -1.52
C ARG A 22 2.48 10.86 -0.37
N ALA A 23 3.75 10.59 -0.67
CA ALA A 23 4.71 10.25 0.37
C ALA A 23 4.94 11.44 1.33
N PRO A 24 4.94 11.21 2.66
CA PRO A 24 5.42 12.17 3.64
C PRO A 24 6.85 12.63 3.32
N ARG A 25 7.15 13.91 3.57
CA ARG A 25 8.43 14.56 3.25
C ARG A 25 9.10 15.08 4.52
N GLY A 26 10.39 15.39 4.43
CA GLY A 26 11.18 15.90 5.56
C GLY A 26 11.70 14.79 6.49
N THR A 27 12.28 15.22 7.62
CA THR A 27 12.99 14.34 8.58
C THR A 27 12.11 13.85 9.73
N GLU A 28 10.84 14.24 9.77
CA GLU A 28 9.89 13.72 10.76
C GLU A 28 9.35 12.37 10.28
N LYS A 29 9.33 11.37 11.16
CA LYS A 29 8.82 10.02 10.86
C LYS A 29 7.48 9.79 11.56
N THR A 30 6.59 9.07 10.88
CA THR A 30 5.29 8.63 11.40
C THR A 30 5.33 7.19 11.94
N CYS A 31 6.25 6.36 11.44
CA CYS A 31 6.49 5.00 11.93
C CYS A 31 7.46 4.97 13.14
N LYS A 32 7.47 3.83 13.85
CA LYS A 32 8.40 3.58 14.96
C LYS A 32 9.87 3.51 14.53
N THR A 33 10.15 3.05 13.31
CA THR A 33 11.51 2.97 12.74
C THR A 33 11.61 3.66 11.38
N TRP A 34 12.83 4.07 11.01
CA TRP A 34 13.08 4.63 9.67
C TRP A 34 12.91 3.59 8.56
N GLN A 35 13.19 2.33 8.83
CA GLN A 35 13.01 1.24 7.88
C GLN A 35 11.52 1.04 7.53
N ALA A 36 10.64 1.07 8.54
CA ALA A 36 9.19 1.02 8.30
C ALA A 36 8.68 2.31 7.64
N GLU A 37 9.19 3.48 8.06
CA GLU A 37 8.87 4.77 7.44
C GLU A 37 9.27 4.81 5.95
N ALA A 38 10.43 4.25 5.61
CA ALA A 38 10.88 4.17 4.22
C ALA A 38 9.94 3.30 3.38
N ALA A 39 9.53 2.13 3.89
CA ALA A 39 8.56 1.28 3.20
C ALA A 39 7.20 2.00 3.01
N LEU A 40 6.73 2.72 4.04
CA LEU A 40 5.51 3.53 3.97
C LEU A 40 5.62 4.60 2.89
N ARG A 41 6.69 5.39 2.89
CA ARG A 41 6.91 6.46 1.91
C ARG A 41 7.01 5.92 0.49
N MET A 42 7.70 4.81 0.29
CA MET A 42 7.81 4.18 -1.04
C MET A 42 6.47 3.65 -1.53
N LEU A 43 5.68 3.03 -0.66
CA LEU A 43 4.31 2.60 -0.98
C LEU A 43 3.44 3.79 -1.41
N MET A 44 3.48 4.89 -0.65
CA MET A 44 2.71 6.10 -0.96
C MET A 44 3.23 6.82 -2.21
N ASN A 45 4.54 6.80 -2.46
CA ASN A 45 5.14 7.38 -3.66
C ASN A 45 4.70 6.65 -4.93
N ASN A 46 4.56 5.32 -4.88
CA ASN A 46 4.02 4.54 -6.00
C ASN A 46 2.59 4.93 -6.37
N LEU A 47 1.86 5.66 -5.53
CA LEU A 47 0.50 6.13 -5.77
C LEU A 47 0.39 7.65 -5.87
N ASP A 48 1.53 8.35 -5.94
CA ASP A 48 1.54 9.79 -6.18
C ASP A 48 0.95 10.08 -7.58
N PRO A 49 0.03 11.05 -7.75
CA PRO A 49 -0.50 11.42 -9.06
C PRO A 49 0.55 11.83 -10.09
N GLU A 50 1.75 12.25 -9.64
CA GLU A 50 2.88 12.56 -10.53
C GLU A 50 3.69 11.32 -10.93
N VAL A 51 3.41 10.15 -10.34
CA VAL A 51 4.17 8.90 -10.51
C VAL A 51 3.32 7.78 -11.12
N ALA A 52 2.11 7.59 -10.62
CA ALA A 52 1.23 6.48 -11.00
C ALA A 52 0.39 6.79 -12.25
N GLU A 53 0.17 5.80 -13.10
CA GLU A 53 -0.71 5.91 -14.27
C GLU A 53 -2.19 6.08 -13.88
N HIS A 54 -2.68 5.30 -12.91
CA HIS A 54 -4.07 5.35 -12.42
C HIS A 54 -4.12 5.15 -10.88
N PRO A 55 -3.71 6.16 -10.09
CA PRO A 55 -3.59 6.06 -8.63
C PRO A 55 -4.94 5.77 -7.93
N GLU A 56 -6.06 6.27 -8.47
CA GLU A 56 -7.41 6.05 -7.94
C GLU A 56 -7.79 4.56 -7.87
N SER A 57 -7.22 3.75 -8.77
CA SER A 57 -7.39 2.30 -8.85
C SER A 57 -6.19 1.51 -8.32
N LEU A 58 -5.27 2.17 -7.62
CA LEU A 58 -4.02 1.60 -7.08
C LEU A 58 -3.03 1.10 -8.15
N ILE A 59 -3.21 1.47 -9.42
CA ILE A 59 -2.37 1.03 -10.53
C ILE A 59 -1.20 1.99 -10.68
N VAL A 60 0.02 1.45 -10.59
CA VAL A 60 1.27 2.21 -10.71
C VAL A 60 1.64 2.35 -12.19
N TYR A 61 1.82 1.23 -12.89
CA TYR A 61 2.10 1.19 -14.32
C TYR A 61 1.85 -0.21 -14.90
N GLY A 62 1.97 -0.34 -16.23
CA GLY A 62 1.94 -1.66 -16.89
C GLY A 62 0.54 -2.27 -16.93
N GLY A 63 -0.50 -1.43 -17.01
CA GLY A 63 -1.89 -1.80 -17.19
C GLY A 63 -2.59 -2.38 -15.96
N ARG A 64 -1.99 -3.36 -15.27
CA ARG A 64 -2.56 -3.98 -14.05
C ARG A 64 -1.57 -4.09 -12.89
N GLY A 65 -0.38 -3.48 -13.00
CA GLY A 65 0.60 -3.47 -11.93
C GLY A 65 0.11 -2.57 -10.78
N GLN A 66 -0.31 -3.18 -9.67
CA GLN A 66 -0.91 -2.48 -8.53
C GLN A 66 0.01 -2.40 -7.32
N ALA A 67 -0.09 -1.32 -6.55
CA ALA A 67 0.65 -1.15 -5.29
C ALA A 67 0.06 -1.97 -4.13
N ALA A 68 -1.26 -2.15 -4.11
CA ALA A 68 -1.98 -2.94 -3.11
C ALA A 68 -3.23 -3.59 -3.73
N ARG A 69 -3.74 -4.65 -3.09
CA ARG A 69 -4.86 -5.46 -3.62
C ARG A 69 -6.19 -4.69 -3.69
N SER A 70 -6.38 -3.78 -2.74
CA SER A 70 -7.58 -2.95 -2.58
C SER A 70 -7.27 -1.80 -1.65
N TRP A 71 -8.13 -0.79 -1.61
CA TRP A 71 -7.97 0.34 -0.69
C TRP A 71 -7.95 -0.10 0.78
N ALA A 72 -8.80 -1.06 1.17
CA ALA A 72 -8.77 -1.65 2.51
C ALA A 72 -7.43 -2.35 2.82
N ALA A 73 -6.82 -3.00 1.83
CA ALA A 73 -5.51 -3.62 2.01
C ALA A 73 -4.40 -2.55 2.10
N PHE A 74 -4.48 -1.48 1.30
CA PHE A 74 -3.58 -0.33 1.38
C PHE A 74 -3.63 0.31 2.78
N ASP A 75 -4.82 0.63 3.29
CA ASP A 75 -5.00 1.24 4.60
C ASP A 75 -4.46 0.33 5.72
N ALA A 76 -4.73 -0.98 5.63
CA ALA A 76 -4.20 -1.94 6.59
C ALA A 76 -2.66 -2.06 6.54
N ILE A 77 -2.03 -1.95 5.36
CA ILE A 77 -0.56 -1.90 5.24
C ILE A 77 -0.02 -0.63 5.89
N VAL A 78 -0.61 0.53 5.60
CA VAL A 78 -0.22 1.82 6.19
C VAL A 78 -0.29 1.78 7.72
N GLU A 79 -1.43 1.38 8.27
CA GLU A 79 -1.63 1.26 9.71
C GLU A 79 -0.63 0.28 10.34
N THR A 80 -0.41 -0.87 9.68
CA THR A 80 0.52 -1.89 10.19
C THR A 80 1.96 -1.37 10.21
N LEU A 81 2.42 -0.69 9.15
CA LEU A 81 3.76 -0.10 9.09
C LEU A 81 3.96 0.99 10.16
N GLN A 82 2.93 1.79 10.47
CA GLN A 82 3.00 2.82 11.51
C GLN A 82 3.23 2.21 12.90
N ARG A 83 2.59 1.08 13.21
CA ARG A 83 2.71 0.41 14.52
C ARG A 83 3.81 -0.66 14.61
N LEU A 84 4.42 -1.06 13.49
CA LEU A 84 5.39 -2.16 13.40
C LEU A 84 6.60 -1.94 14.31
N GLU A 85 6.91 -2.92 15.16
CA GLU A 85 8.07 -2.85 16.06
C GLU A 85 9.41 -3.10 15.33
N PRO A 86 10.55 -2.66 15.89
CA PRO A 86 11.87 -2.85 15.28
C PRO A 86 12.27 -4.31 15.03
N ASP A 87 11.72 -5.25 15.80
CA ASP A 87 11.99 -6.69 15.72
C ASP A 87 10.84 -7.46 15.03
N GLN A 88 9.96 -6.77 14.31
CA GLN A 88 8.83 -7.38 13.60
C GLN A 88 8.98 -7.29 12.08
N THR A 89 8.34 -8.24 11.39
CA THR A 89 8.24 -8.28 9.92
C THR A 89 6.77 -8.38 9.51
N LEU A 90 6.33 -7.48 8.64
CA LEU A 90 5.01 -7.50 8.00
C LEU A 90 5.01 -8.44 6.80
N LEU A 91 4.14 -9.43 6.78
CA LEU A 91 3.97 -10.32 5.63
C LEU A 91 2.93 -9.74 4.67
N VAL A 92 3.32 -9.48 3.42
CA VAL A 92 2.41 -9.02 2.35
C VAL A 92 2.30 -10.08 1.26
N GLN A 93 1.08 -10.59 1.03
CA GLN A 93 0.80 -11.58 0.00
C GLN A 93 -0.07 -10.94 -1.08
N SER A 94 0.46 -10.83 -2.30
CA SER A 94 -0.23 -10.22 -3.47
C SER A 94 -1.00 -8.94 -3.08
N GLY A 95 -0.29 -7.98 -2.48
CA GLY A 95 -0.83 -6.68 -2.08
C GLY A 95 -1.78 -6.68 -0.88
N LYS A 96 -1.89 -7.77 -0.11
CA LYS A 96 -2.67 -7.85 1.13
C LYS A 96 -1.76 -8.10 2.34
N PRO A 97 -1.87 -7.35 3.44
CA PRO A 97 -1.17 -7.66 4.67
C PRO A 97 -1.81 -8.91 5.30
N VAL A 98 -1.03 -9.98 5.49
CA VAL A 98 -1.54 -11.27 5.99
C VAL A 98 -1.10 -11.60 7.41
N GLY A 99 -0.13 -10.88 7.95
CA GLY A 99 0.30 -11.06 9.33
C GLY A 99 1.52 -10.24 9.69
N VAL A 100 1.83 -10.19 10.97
CA VAL A 100 3.08 -9.67 11.51
C VAL A 100 3.69 -10.76 12.36
N VAL A 101 4.97 -11.03 12.17
CA VAL A 101 5.71 -12.04 12.95
C VAL A 101 6.89 -11.39 13.65
N GLN A 102 7.22 -11.90 14.84
CA GLN A 102 8.43 -11.51 15.54
C GLN A 102 9.65 -12.16 14.86
N THR A 103 10.70 -11.36 14.67
CA THR A 103 11.95 -11.71 14.01
C THR A 103 13.11 -11.13 14.82
N THR A 104 14.02 -10.37 14.19
CA THR A 104 15.14 -9.69 14.83
C THR A 104 15.28 -8.27 14.25
N THR A 105 16.01 -7.39 14.93
CA THR A 105 16.22 -6.01 14.46
C THR A 105 16.90 -5.93 13.09
N ASP A 106 17.69 -6.93 12.73
CA ASP A 106 18.43 -6.99 11.46
C ASP A 106 17.64 -7.66 10.32
N SER A 107 16.47 -8.21 10.63
CA SER A 107 15.58 -8.81 9.62
C SER A 107 14.91 -7.75 8.73
N PRO A 108 14.39 -8.11 7.55
CA PRO A 108 13.54 -7.23 6.76
C PRO A 108 12.29 -6.79 7.52
N ARG A 109 11.78 -5.58 7.26
CA ARG A 109 10.54 -5.08 7.86
C ARG A 109 9.28 -5.52 7.12
N VAL A 110 9.40 -5.90 5.85
CA VAL A 110 8.32 -6.38 4.98
C VAL A 110 8.84 -7.54 4.13
#